data_AF-A0A9E0VS44-F1
#
_entry.id   AF-A0A9E0VS44-F1
#
_cell.length_a   1.000
_cell.length_b   1.000
_cell.length_c   1.000
_cell.angle_alpha   90.00
_cell.angle_beta   90.00
_cell.angle_gamma   90.00
#
_symmetry.space_group_name_H-M   'P 1'
#
loop_
_entity.id
_entity.type
_entity.pdbx_description
1 polymer ?
#
loop_
_entity_poly.entity_id
_entity_poly.type
_entity_poly.pdbx_seq_one_letter_code
_entity_poly.pdbx_strand_id
1 'polypeptide(L)' 'REAMQDVSYYLMERYNWVRPHQFNDGLAPAVAEEKLKTVSGIS' A
#
# COMPACT_ATOMS: atom_id res chain seq x y z
N ARG A 1 -12.77 20.91 -0.74
CA ARG A 1 -12.52 19.96 -1.84
C ARG A 1 -11.06 19.50 -1.84
N GLU A 2 -10.13 20.43 -1.66
CA GLU A 2 -8.68 20.15 -1.52
C GLU A 2 -8.34 19.13 -0.43
N ALA A 3 -8.95 19.21 0.77
CA ALA A 3 -8.70 18.22 1.83
C ALA A 3 -9.06 16.77 1.44
N MET A 4 -10.08 16.55 0.59
CA MET A 4 -10.39 15.21 0.09
C MET A 4 -9.36 14.77 -0.95
N GLN A 5 -8.86 15.68 -1.78
CA GLN A 5 -7.77 15.38 -2.71
C GLN A 5 -6.48 15.02 -1.97
N ASP A 6 -6.13 15.76 -0.92
CA ASP A 6 -4.96 15.46 -0.09
C ASP A 6 -5.07 14.10 0.60
N VAL A 7 -6.24 13.78 1.17
CA VAL A 7 -6.45 12.47 1.80
C VAL A 7 -6.45 11.35 0.76
N SER A 8 -7.12 11.53 -0.38
CA SER A 8 -7.13 10.53 -1.45
C SER A 8 -5.73 10.31 -2.02
N TYR A 9 -4.98 11.39 -2.29
CA TYR A 9 -3.60 11.35 -2.75
C TYR A 9 -2.70 10.65 -1.73
N TYR A 10 -2.82 11.04 -0.46
CA TYR A 10 -2.05 10.42 0.61
C TYR A 10 -2.36 8.91 0.73
N LEU A 11 -3.62 8.49 0.67
CA LEU A 11 -3.99 7.09 0.79
C LEU A 11 -3.61 6.27 -0.45
N MET A 12 -3.93 6.75 -1.66
CA MET A 12 -3.70 6.00 -2.90
C MET A 12 -2.23 5.90 -3.28
N GLU A 13 -1.43 6.92 -2.98
CA GLU A 13 -0.04 6.99 -3.42
C GLU A 13 0.91 6.75 -2.25
N ARG A 14 0.91 7.66 -1.27
CA ARG A 14 1.93 7.64 -0.21
C ARG A 14 1.76 6.45 0.73
N TYR A 15 0.54 6.18 1.21
CA TYR A 15 0.27 5.08 2.13
C TYR A 15 0.46 3.73 1.45
N ASN A 16 -0.12 3.54 0.26
CA ASN A 16 -0.09 2.25 -0.42
C ASN A 16 1.28 1.89 -1.01
N TRP A 17 2.09 2.86 -1.44
CA TRP A 17 3.33 2.58 -2.19
C TRP A 17 4.63 3.00 -1.50
N VAL A 18 4.58 3.98 -0.59
CA VAL A 18 5.80 4.58 -0.02
C VAL A 18 5.94 4.30 1.47
N ARG A 19 4.83 4.15 2.20
CA ARG A 19 4.88 4.01 3.65
C ARG A 19 5.54 2.69 4.05
N PRO A 20 6.67 2.72 4.77
CA PRO A 20 7.26 1.51 5.33
C PRO A 20 6.37 0.98 6.44
N HIS A 21 5.97 -0.29 6.35
CA HIS A 21 5.05 -0.91 7.30
C HIS A 21 5.77 -1.97 8.13
N GLN A 22 5.83 -1.79 9.45
CA GLN A 22 6.55 -2.70 10.35
C GLN A 22 6.03 -4.14 10.28
N PHE A 23 4.72 -4.33 10.09
CA PHE A 23 4.12 -5.66 9.94
C PHE A 23 4.34 -6.30 8.56
N ASN A 24 4.87 -5.55 7.59
CA ASN A 24 5.23 -6.05 6.26
C ASN A 24 6.76 -6.03 6.06
N ASP A 25 7.54 -6.20 7.13
CA ASP A 25 9.00 -6.13 7.10
C ASP A 25 9.57 -4.82 6.53
N GLY A 26 8.83 -3.72 6.68
CA GLY A 26 9.19 -2.42 6.12
C GLY A 26 8.75 -2.21 4.67
N LEU A 27 8.11 -3.20 4.03
CA LEU A 27 7.56 -3.06 2.69
C LEU A 27 6.27 -2.23 2.69
N ALA A 28 6.02 -1.58 1.56
CA ALA A 28 4.76 -0.89 1.32
C ALA A 28 3.59 -1.89 1.19
N PRO A 29 2.36 -1.49 1.57
CA PRO A 29 1.17 -2.34 1.48
C PRO A 29 0.97 -3.02 0.12
N ALA A 30 1.05 -2.27 -0.99
CA ALA A 30 0.81 -2.82 -2.33
C ALA A 30 1.81 -3.94 -2.69
N VAL A 31 3.08 -3.78 -2.31
CA VAL A 31 4.15 -4.77 -2.55
C VAL A 31 3.92 -6.02 -1.72
N ALA A 32 3.51 -5.86 -0.46
CA ALA A 32 3.20 -6.98 0.41
C ALA A 32 1.98 -7.78 -0.07
N GLU A 33 0.94 -7.10 -0.57
CA GLU A 33 -0.24 -7.74 -1.15
C GLU A 33 0.09 -8.51 -2.43
N GLU A 34 0.89 -7.95 -3.34
CA GLU A 34 1.31 -8.65 -4.56
C GLU A 34 2.08 -9.93 -4.22
N LYS A 35 3.04 -9.83 -3.30
CA LYS A 35 3.78 -10.99 -2.79
C LYS A 35 2.83 -12.03 -2.18
N LEU A 36 1.84 -11.58 -1.41
CA LEU A 36 0.85 -12.46 -0.80
C LEU A 36 0.01 -13.19 -1.85
N LYS A 37 -0.45 -12.50 -2.90
CA LYS A 37 -1.18 -13.11 -4.04
C LYS A 37 -0.36 -14.18 -4.74
N THR A 38 0.92 -13.91 -4.97
CA THR A 38 1.85 -14.90 -5.55
C THR A 38 1.98 -16.14 -4.66
N VAL A 39 2.13 -15.95 -3.34
CA VAL A 39 2.27 -17.07 -2.38
C VAL A 39 0.96 -17.84 -2.20
N SER A 40 -0.19 -17.16 -2.25
CA SER A 40 -1.50 -17.79 -2.08
C SER A 40 -2.06 -18.44 -3.35
N GLY A 41 -1.44 -18.21 -4.51
CA GLY A 41 -1.93 -18.70 -5.80
C GLY A 41 -3.24 -18.07 -6.26
N ILE A 42 -3.60 -16.91 -5.70
CA ILE A 42 -4.81 -16.14 -6.08
C ILE A 42 -4.38 -15.18 -7.18
N SER A 43 -4.80 -15.46 -8.42
CA SER A 43 -4.60 -14.59 -9.59
C SER A 43 -5.84 -13.74 -9.84
#